data_AF-A0A3M1UPZ4-F1
#
_entry.id   AF-A0A3M1UPZ4-F1
#
_cell.length_a   1.000
_cell.length_b   1.000
_cell.length_c   1.000
_cell.angle_alpha   90.00
_cell.angle_beta   90.00
_cell.angle_gamma   90.00
#
_symmetry.space_group_name_H-M   'P 1'
#
loop_
_entity.id
_entity.type
_entity.pdbx_description
1 polymer ?
#
loop_
_entity_poly.entity_id
_entity_poly.type
_entity_poly.pdbx_seq_one_letter_code
_entity_poly.pdbx_strand_id
1 'polypeptide(L)'
;MNVKPVFLCLLVACCLLAACQPQPEEKQRPNILFIMSDDHAYQAISAYSTHLTQTPNIDRIAREGMLFTNACVTNSICAPSRAVILTGKH
;
A
#
# COMPACT_ATOMS: atom_id res chain seq x y z
N MET A 1 13.15 -60.22 -12.93
CA MET A 1 12.57 -58.95 -13.39
C MET A 1 13.48 -57.82 -12.94
N ASN A 2 14.01 -57.03 -13.88
CA ASN A 2 15.07 -56.05 -13.60
C ASN A 2 14.41 -54.75 -13.06
N VAL A 3 14.37 -54.59 -11.74
CA VAL A 3 13.68 -53.48 -11.03
C VAL A 3 14.48 -52.17 -10.98
N LYS A 4 15.77 -52.22 -11.36
CA LYS A 4 16.70 -51.07 -11.39
C LYS A 4 16.26 -49.87 -12.25
N PRO A 5 15.73 -50.02 -13.49
CA PRO A 5 15.32 -48.89 -14.31
C PRO A 5 14.06 -48.19 -13.79
N VAL A 6 13.13 -48.93 -13.15
CA VAL A 6 11.92 -48.36 -12.54
C VAL A 6 12.28 -47.47 -11.35
N PHE A 7 13.22 -47.91 -10.52
CA PHE A 7 13.70 -47.12 -9.39
C PHE A 7 14.41 -45.83 -9.83
N LEU A 8 15.19 -45.89 -10.91
CA LEU A 8 15.86 -44.73 -11.49
C LEU A 8 14.87 -43.71 -12.06
N CYS A 9 13.84 -44.15 -12.79
CA CYS A 9 12.79 -43.27 -13.30
C CYS A 9 12.00 -42.59 -12.17
N LEU A 10 11.71 -43.31 -11.08
CA LEU A 10 11.02 -42.76 -9.92
C LEU A 10 11.84 -41.67 -9.22
N LEU A 11 13.16 -41.88 -9.10
CA LEU A 11 14.10 -40.93 -8.52
C LEU A 11 14.21 -39.65 -9.37
N VAL A 12 14.30 -39.79 -10.69
CA VAL A 12 14.34 -38.65 -11.63
C VAL A 12 13.03 -37.87 -11.59
N ALA A 13 11.88 -38.55 -11.58
CA ALA A 13 10.57 -37.90 -11.46
C ALA A 13 10.44 -37.13 -10.13
N CYS A 14 10.93 -37.69 -9.03
CA CYS A 14 10.93 -37.03 -7.72
C CYS A 14 11.81 -35.76 -7.70
N CYS A 15 12.98 -35.80 -8.35
CA CYS A 15 13.85 -34.62 -8.48
C CYS A 15 13.23 -33.53 -9.35
N LEU A 16 12.53 -33.89 -10.43
CA LEU A 16 11.85 -32.93 -11.29
C LEU A 16 10.68 -32.24 -10.57
N LEU A 17 9.95 -32.96 -9.73
CA LEU A 17 8.89 -32.39 -8.89
C LEU A 17 9.45 -31.44 -7.82
N ALA A 18 10.60 -31.77 -7.23
CA ALA A 18 11.28 -30.90 -6.26
C ALA A 18 11.81 -29.61 -6.89
N ALA A 19 12.23 -29.65 -8.16
CA ALA A 19 12.73 -28.49 -8.89
C ALA A 19 11.63 -27.48 -9.29
N CYS A 20 10.35 -27.84 -9.16
CA CYS A 20 9.22 -27.00 -9.54
C CYS A 20 8.67 -26.16 -8.36
N GLN A 21 9.42 -26.04 -7.25
CA GLN A 21 8.99 -25.17 -6.16
C GLN A 21 9.04 -23.70 -6.60
N PRO A 22 7.94 -22.94 -6.47
CA PRO A 22 7.96 -21.50 -6.73
C PRO A 22 8.94 -20.85 -5.77
N GLN A 23 9.88 -20.08 -6.33
CA GLN A 23 10.80 -19.31 -5.49
C GLN A 23 10.02 -18.30 -4.67
N PRO A 24 10.42 -18.04 -3.41
CA PRO A 24 9.81 -16.98 -2.62
C PRO A 24 10.00 -15.66 -3.36
N GLU A 25 8.90 -15.06 -3.82
CA GLU A 25 8.94 -13.71 -4.36
C GLU A 25 9.35 -12.78 -3.21
N GLU A 26 10.49 -12.10 -3.35
CA GLU A 26 10.97 -11.15 -2.38
C GLU A 26 9.98 -9.97 -2.36
N LYS A 27 9.10 -9.94 -1.36
CA LYS A 27 8.12 -8.87 -1.19
C LYS A 27 8.88 -7.57 -0.92
N GLN A 28 9.09 -6.79 -1.98
CA GLN A 28 9.68 -5.47 -1.86
C GLN A 28 8.78 -4.59 -1.00
N ARG A 29 9.38 -3.93 -0.01
CA ARG A 29 8.65 -2.97 0.83
C ARG A 29 8.26 -1.78 -0.04
N PRO A 30 7.00 -1.31 0.03
CA PRO A 30 6.60 -0.13 -0.72
C PRO A 30 7.31 1.11 -0.16
N ASN A 31 7.58 2.07 -1.05
CA ASN A 31 7.96 3.41 -0.63
C ASN A 31 6.70 4.14 -0.13
N ILE A 32 6.83 4.87 0.97
CA ILE A 32 5.72 5.66 1.55
C ILE A 32 6.03 7.14 1.35
N LEU A 33 5.16 7.84 0.61
CA LEU A 33 5.19 9.29 0.49
C LEU A 33 4.04 9.88 1.33
N PHE A 34 4.39 10.61 2.38
CA PHE A 34 3.44 11.33 3.22
C PHE A 34 3.43 12.82 2.85
N ILE A 35 2.27 13.33 2.40
CA ILE A 35 2.07 14.73 2.03
C ILE A 35 1.10 15.35 3.03
N MET A 36 1.50 16.45 3.65
CA MET A 36 0.67 17.23 4.57
C MET A 36 0.67 18.69 4.13
N SER A 37 -0.50 19.30 4.11
CA SER A 37 -0.70 20.73 3.85
C SER A 37 -1.22 21.42 5.11
N ASP A 38 -0.69 22.60 5.43
CA ASP A 38 -1.14 23.41 6.56
C ASP A 38 -2.43 24.20 6.20
N ASP A 39 -3.31 24.39 7.18
CA ASP A 39 -4.59 25.12 7.04
C ASP A 39 -5.47 24.75 5.83
N HIS A 40 -5.40 23.50 5.37
CA HIS A 40 -6.10 23.05 4.17
C HIS A 40 -7.50 22.49 4.49
N ALA A 41 -8.50 23.36 4.40
CA ALA A 41 -9.89 22.98 4.61
C ALA A 41 -10.38 21.98 3.53
N TYR A 42 -11.22 21.01 3.91
CA TYR A 42 -11.72 20.00 2.98
C TYR A 42 -12.52 20.61 1.81
N GLN A 43 -13.21 21.73 2.04
CA GLN A 43 -13.98 22.44 1.00
C GLN A 43 -13.10 23.00 -0.13
N ALA A 44 -11.79 23.16 0.13
CA ALA A 44 -10.82 23.65 -0.84
C ALA A 44 -10.25 22.53 -1.75
N ILE A 45 -10.72 21.29 -1.62
CA ILE A 45 -10.31 20.16 -2.46
C ILE A 45 -11.52 19.70 -3.28
N SER A 46 -11.42 19.69 -4.61
CA SER A 46 -12.54 19.38 -5.50
C SER A 46 -13.03 17.93 -5.41
N ALA A 47 -12.21 17.01 -4.89
CA ALA A 47 -12.64 15.66 -4.53
C ALA A 47 -13.68 15.61 -3.38
N TYR A 48 -13.73 16.62 -2.51
CA TYR A 48 -14.74 16.72 -1.44
C TYR A 48 -15.85 17.73 -1.79
N SER A 49 -15.52 18.83 -2.47
CA SER A 49 -16.45 19.91 -2.79
C SER A 49 -15.95 20.73 -3.97
N THR A 50 -16.80 20.92 -4.99
CA THR A 50 -16.46 21.70 -6.20
C THR A 50 -16.76 23.20 -6.05
N HIS A 51 -17.09 23.69 -4.85
CA HIS A 51 -17.57 25.05 -4.65
C HIS A 51 -16.49 26.14 -4.67
N LEU A 52 -15.24 25.83 -4.28
CA LEU A 52 -14.21 26.86 -4.07
C LEU A 52 -13.12 26.85 -5.15
N THR A 53 -12.57 25.68 -5.49
CA THR A 53 -11.42 25.57 -6.40
C THR A 53 -11.38 24.20 -7.08
N GLN A 54 -10.48 24.04 -8.04
CA GLN A 54 -10.22 22.79 -8.76
C GLN A 54 -8.82 22.27 -8.44
N THR A 55 -8.74 21.00 -8.04
CA THR A 55 -7.51 20.31 -7.64
C THR A 55 -7.29 19.02 -8.45
N PRO A 56 -7.14 19.10 -9.79
CA PRO A 56 -7.20 17.93 -10.66
C PRO A 56 -6.16 16.85 -10.33
N ASN A 57 -4.99 17.23 -9.80
CA ASN A 57 -3.95 16.30 -9.37
C ASN A 57 -4.32 15.55 -8.08
N ILE A 58 -4.95 16.22 -7.11
CA ILE A 58 -5.44 15.61 -5.87
C ILE A 58 -6.64 14.71 -6.19
N ASP A 59 -7.54 15.18 -7.07
CA ASP A 59 -8.70 14.42 -7.52
C ASP A 59 -8.30 13.12 -8.22
N ARG A 60 -7.19 13.15 -8.99
CA ARG A 60 -6.62 11.94 -9.58
C ARG A 60 -6.19 10.94 -8.51
N ILE A 61 -5.48 11.39 -7.47
CA ILE A 61 -5.06 10.53 -6.34
C ILE A 61 -6.28 9.94 -5.62
N ALA A 62 -7.33 10.75 -5.40
CA ALA A 62 -8.57 10.28 -4.78
C ALA A 62 -9.30 9.21 -5.62
N ARG A 63 -9.36 9.39 -6.96
CA ARG A 63 -9.98 8.41 -7.88
C ARG A 63 -9.18 7.11 -8.03
N GLU A 64 -7.86 7.20 -8.03
CA GLU A 64 -6.96 6.05 -8.18
C GLU A 64 -6.73 5.31 -6.85
N GLY A 65 -7.16 5.89 -5.72
CA GLY A 65 -6.94 5.37 -4.39
C GLY A 65 -8.21 5.36 -3.53
N MET A 66 -8.09 5.92 -2.33
CA MET A 66 -9.16 5.97 -1.34
C MET A 66 -9.34 7.40 -0.83
N LEU A 67 -10.59 7.82 -0.65
CA LEU A 67 -10.98 9.11 -0.08
C LEU A 67 -11.65 8.91 1.27
N PHE A 68 -11.13 9.54 2.33
CA PHE A 68 -11.72 9.48 3.66
C PHE A 68 -12.71 10.64 3.85
N THR A 69 -14.01 10.35 3.91
CA THR A 69 -15.06 11.37 4.09
C THR A 69 -15.26 11.79 5.55
N ASN A 70 -14.61 11.10 6.49
CA ASN A 70 -14.66 11.41 7.91
C ASN A 70 -13.28 11.23 8.57
N ALA A 71 -12.33 12.08 8.18
CA ALA A 71 -11.01 12.16 8.79
C ALA A 71 -10.94 13.40 9.71
N CYS A 72 -10.60 13.21 10.98
CA CYS A 72 -10.53 14.28 11.98
C CYS A 72 -9.11 14.41 12.53
N VAL A 73 -8.73 15.64 12.90
CA VAL A 73 -7.52 15.92 13.68
C VAL A 73 -7.83 15.79 15.17
N THR A 74 -6.85 15.34 15.95
CA THR A 74 -6.97 15.28 17.41
C THR A 74 -6.84 16.65 18.07
N ASN A 75 -6.14 17.58 17.41
CA ASN A 75 -5.97 18.96 17.84
C ASN A 75 -6.01 19.88 16.61
N SER A 76 -6.78 20.97 16.68
CA SER A 76 -6.97 21.93 15.58
C SER A 76 -5.94 23.07 15.56
N ILE A 77 -4.74 22.83 16.10
CA ILE A 77 -3.60 23.76 16.04
C ILE A 77 -2.43 23.04 15.35
N CYS A 78 -1.74 23.76 14.44
CA CYS A 78 -0.71 23.20 13.56
C CYS A 78 0.37 22.38 14.30
N ALA A 79 0.99 22.95 15.34
CA ALA A 79 2.07 22.29 16.08
C ALA A 79 1.64 20.99 16.81
N PRO A 80 0.60 20.99 17.67
CA PRO A 80 0.15 19.77 18.31
C PRO A 80 -0.45 18.75 17.32
N SER A 81 -1.13 19.18 16.25
CA SER A 81 -1.61 18.26 15.20
C SER A 81 -0.46 17.49 14.55
N ARG A 82 0.62 18.18 14.17
CA ARG A 82 1.82 17.53 13.60
C ARG A 82 2.51 16.62 14.61
N ALA A 83 2.57 17.03 15.88
CA ALA A 83 3.17 16.22 16.94
C ALA A 83 2.43 14.88 17.10
N VAL A 84 1.09 14.87 17.03
CA VAL A 84 0.30 13.63 17.08
C VAL A 84 0.62 12.72 15.90
N ILE A 85 0.72 13.25 14.68
CA ILE A 85 1.06 12.47 13.47
C ILE A 85 2.46 11.83 13.59
N LEU A 86 3.45 12.59 14.07
CA LEU A 86 4.84 12.13 14.17
C LEU A 86 5.07 11.12 15.30
N THR A 87 4.34 11.27 16.42
CA THR A 87 4.58 10.48 17.63
C THR A 87 3.55 9.38 17.87
N GLY A 88 2.38 9.46 17.24
CA GLY A 88 1.25 8.59 17.51
C GLY A 88 0.64 8.78 18.90
N LYS A 89 0.84 9.94 19.55
CA LYS A 89 0.37 10.24 20.90
C LYS A 89 -0.65 11.37 20.91
N HIS A 90 -1.52 11.41 21.92
CA HIS A 90 -2.61 12.36 22.09
C HIS A 90 -2.41 13.20 23.35
#